data_AF-A0A3B9YNI7-F1
#
_entry.id   AF-A0A3B9YNI7-F1
#
_cell.length_a   1.000
_cell.length_b   1.000
_cell.length_c   1.000
_cell.angle_alpha   90.00
_cell.angle_beta   90.00
_cell.angle_gamma   90.00
#
_symmetry.space_group_name_H-M   'P 1'
#
loop_
_entity.id
_entity.type
_entity.pdbx_description
1 polymer ?
#
loop_
_entity_poly.entity_id
_entity_poly.type
_entity_poly.pdbx_seq_one_letter_code
_entity_poly.pdbx_strand_id
1 'polypeptide(L)'
;DHEIADFSDEQYFGTHPDPSGNWKKGEFRHNDISVGFYEYVRVKMANGKLVFNPVVELKSTVKTLCNDLYDRARFVDIAIEANIHRKSQPPRLPNNIYGTDNMEWEIYSTPSRDARLKTAFKALRDDIAHLTELWIQRDDRVSYDGLDLKADLLDAYDKASSACAVSYINSSGQRVHIPFEEARQRLFRMSFDPYHCIERRWGASSEHELASCQDDRTKERWYEAQQRLRNQVDRTYEARMDFSLSQLEDGA
;
A
#
# COMPACT_ATOMS: atom_id res chain seq x y z
N ASP A 1 30.96 11.01 18.25
CA ASP A 1 30.16 9.78 18.36
C ASP A 1 31.01 8.52 18.36
N HIS A 2 31.91 8.36 19.35
CA HIS A 2 32.78 7.18 19.52
C HIS A 2 32.53 6.47 20.88
N GLU A 3 31.43 6.79 21.57
CA GLU A 3 31.18 6.34 22.95
C GLU A 3 30.37 5.05 23.04
N ILE A 4 29.95 4.48 21.91
CA ILE A 4 29.18 3.22 21.85
C ILE A 4 29.95 2.25 20.96
N ALA A 5 30.42 1.13 21.55
CA ALA A 5 31.31 0.17 20.91
C ALA A 5 30.75 -0.44 19.61
N ASP A 6 29.42 -0.57 19.53
CA ASP A 6 28.71 -1.17 18.39
C ASP A 6 27.95 -0.12 17.55
N PHE A 7 28.24 1.17 17.72
CA PHE A 7 27.62 2.21 16.90
C PHE A 7 28.08 2.08 15.45
N SER A 8 27.11 2.03 14.55
CA SER A 8 27.34 1.91 13.11
C SER A 8 26.35 2.76 12.34
N ASP A 9 26.88 3.58 11.43
CA ASP A 9 26.10 4.33 10.46
C ASP A 9 25.86 3.55 9.15
N GLU A 10 26.15 2.25 9.14
CA GLU A 10 25.99 1.37 7.98
C GLU A 10 24.56 1.39 7.43
N GLN A 11 23.55 1.53 8.29
CA GLN A 11 22.15 1.67 7.83
C GLN A 11 21.90 2.93 6.98
N TYR A 12 22.73 3.96 7.13
CA TYR A 12 22.61 5.23 6.41
C TYR A 12 23.55 5.30 5.20
N PHE A 13 24.79 4.84 5.35
CA PHE A 13 25.83 4.97 4.33
C PHE A 13 26.14 3.68 3.57
N GLY A 14 25.50 2.57 3.94
CA GLY A 14 25.79 1.27 3.36
C GLY A 14 27.11 0.68 3.82
N THR A 15 27.40 -0.53 3.34
CA THR A 15 28.70 -1.20 3.51
C THR A 15 29.81 -0.59 2.67
N HIS A 16 29.44 0.11 1.60
CA HIS A 16 30.33 0.76 0.66
C HIS A 16 29.88 2.21 0.51
N PRO A 17 30.31 3.10 1.43
CA PRO A 17 29.93 4.51 1.40
C PRO A 17 30.43 5.21 0.14
N ASP A 18 29.66 6.18 -0.34
CA ASP A 18 30.10 7.06 -1.39
C ASP A 18 31.32 7.89 -0.91
N PRO A 19 32.41 7.99 -1.70
CA PRO A 19 33.62 8.69 -1.28
C PRO A 19 33.44 10.17 -0.94
N SER A 20 32.37 10.81 -1.43
CA SER A 20 32.02 12.20 -1.11
C SER A 20 31.15 12.34 0.15
N GLY A 21 30.83 11.23 0.84
CA GLY A 21 30.00 11.21 2.03
C GLY A 21 28.50 11.38 1.74
N ASN A 22 28.07 11.20 0.48
CA ASN A 22 26.65 11.28 0.15
C ASN A 22 25.93 9.97 0.51
N TRP A 23 25.25 9.95 1.65
CA TRP A 23 24.54 8.77 2.16
C TRP A 23 23.56 8.16 1.16
N LYS A 24 22.92 8.97 0.30
CA LYS A 24 21.97 8.48 -0.73
C LYS A 24 22.61 7.63 -1.82
N LYS A 25 23.94 7.69 -1.94
CA LYS A 25 24.73 6.96 -2.95
C LYS A 25 25.51 5.79 -2.36
N GLY A 26 25.39 5.56 -1.05
CA GLY A 26 25.99 4.39 -0.41
C GLY A 26 25.39 3.09 -0.94
N GLU A 27 26.24 2.07 -1.10
CA GLU A 27 25.83 0.75 -1.55
C GLU A 27 25.84 -0.27 -0.41
N PHE A 28 24.83 -1.14 -0.39
CA PHE A 28 24.86 -2.36 0.41
C PHE A 28 25.38 -3.48 -0.48
N ARG A 29 26.44 -4.16 -0.06
CA ARG A 29 27.02 -5.28 -0.80
C ARG A 29 27.07 -6.54 0.06
N HIS A 30 26.80 -7.66 -0.57
CA HIS A 30 27.03 -8.99 -0.01
C HIS A 30 27.75 -9.86 -1.05
N ASN A 31 28.87 -10.48 -0.68
CA ASN A 31 29.73 -11.25 -1.61
C ASN A 31 30.02 -10.51 -2.94
N ASP A 32 30.39 -9.22 -2.85
CA ASP A 32 30.65 -8.32 -3.99
C ASP A 32 29.45 -7.98 -4.89
N ILE A 33 28.25 -8.44 -4.55
CA ILE A 33 27.00 -8.10 -5.27
C ILE A 33 26.31 -6.94 -4.54
N SER A 34 25.96 -5.89 -5.30
CA SER A 34 25.14 -4.79 -4.78
C SER A 34 23.69 -5.24 -4.61
N VAL A 35 23.15 -5.04 -3.41
CA VAL A 35 21.81 -5.46 -2.98
C VAL A 35 21.06 -4.26 -2.39
N GLY A 36 19.73 -4.33 -2.37
CA GLY A 36 18.93 -3.33 -1.65
C GLY A 36 19.12 -3.43 -0.13
N PHE A 37 18.85 -2.35 0.61
CA PHE A 37 18.96 -2.34 2.08
C PHE A 37 18.18 -3.48 2.76
N TYR A 38 16.93 -3.72 2.35
CA TYR A 38 16.11 -4.78 2.95
C TYR A 38 16.64 -6.18 2.65
N GLU A 39 17.15 -6.41 1.44
CA GLU A 39 17.81 -7.67 1.09
C GLU A 39 19.08 -7.86 1.92
N TYR A 40 19.90 -6.81 2.06
CA TYR A 40 21.10 -6.82 2.88
C TYR A 40 20.81 -7.19 4.35
N VAL A 41 19.78 -6.59 4.95
CA VAL A 41 19.35 -6.94 6.31
C VAL A 41 18.93 -8.40 6.39
N ARG A 42 18.12 -8.89 5.44
CA ARG A 42 17.72 -10.31 5.38
C ARG A 42 18.93 -11.24 5.27
N VAL A 43 19.93 -10.90 4.47
CA VAL A 43 21.16 -11.67 4.31
C VAL A 43 21.97 -11.74 5.60
N LYS A 44 22.13 -10.59 6.29
CA LYS A 44 22.82 -10.54 7.59
C LYS A 44 22.10 -11.37 8.64
N MET A 45 20.77 -11.36 8.64
CA MET A 45 19.96 -12.21 9.52
C MET A 45 20.04 -13.70 9.16
N ALA A 46 20.24 -14.04 7.87
CA ALA A 46 20.36 -15.39 7.37
C ALA A 46 21.80 -15.96 7.46
N ASN A 47 22.66 -15.37 8.30
CA ASN A 47 24.06 -15.77 8.47
C ASN A 47 24.85 -15.87 7.15
N GLY A 48 24.56 -14.97 6.20
CA GLY A 48 25.33 -14.82 4.96
C GLY A 48 24.89 -15.68 3.77
N LYS A 49 23.84 -16.49 3.89
CA LYS A 49 23.25 -17.21 2.75
C LYS A 49 21.73 -17.02 2.71
N LEU A 50 21.28 -16.04 1.92
CA LEU A 50 19.86 -15.83 1.66
C LEU A 50 19.48 -16.54 0.36
N VAL A 51 18.45 -17.37 0.44
CA VAL A 51 17.90 -18.09 -0.70
C VAL A 51 16.41 -17.80 -0.76
N PHE A 52 15.94 -17.39 -1.93
CA PHE A 52 14.55 -17.07 -2.20
C PHE A 52 13.91 -18.18 -3.03
N ASN A 53 12.70 -18.59 -2.65
CA ASN A 53 11.84 -19.37 -3.51
C ASN A 53 10.73 -18.44 -4.05
N PRO A 54 10.70 -18.12 -5.35
CA PRO A 54 9.78 -17.12 -5.89
C PRO A 54 8.30 -17.46 -5.65
N VAL A 55 7.95 -18.75 -5.68
CA VAL A 55 6.59 -19.23 -5.43
C VAL A 55 6.20 -19.04 -3.96
N VAL A 56 7.13 -19.25 -3.03
CA VAL A 56 6.89 -19.03 -1.59
C VAL A 56 6.78 -17.54 -1.28
N GLU A 57 7.67 -16.70 -1.83
CA GLU A 57 7.64 -15.25 -1.63
C GLU A 57 6.31 -14.68 -2.19
N LEU A 58 5.89 -15.08 -3.39
CA LEU A 58 4.59 -14.69 -3.96
C LEU A 58 3.42 -15.02 -3.01
N LYS A 59 3.31 -16.26 -2.55
CA LYS A 59 2.22 -16.70 -1.66
C LYS A 59 2.22 -15.90 -0.35
N SER A 60 3.40 -15.66 0.22
CA SER A 60 3.57 -14.89 1.44
C SER A 60 3.12 -13.44 1.26
N THR A 61 3.52 -12.79 0.17
CA THR A 61 3.16 -11.40 -0.13
C THR A 61 1.67 -11.24 -0.43
N VAL A 62 1.05 -12.15 -1.20
CA VAL A 62 -0.41 -12.13 -1.42
C VAL A 62 -1.18 -12.30 -0.10
N LYS A 63 -0.73 -13.18 0.79
CA LYS A 63 -1.32 -13.34 2.11
C LYS A 63 -1.20 -12.07 2.96
N THR A 64 -0.04 -11.39 2.92
CA THR A 64 0.16 -10.11 3.61
C THR A 64 -0.77 -9.03 3.07
N LEU A 65 -0.88 -8.88 1.75
CA LEU A 65 -1.82 -7.95 1.12
C LEU A 65 -3.27 -8.24 1.50
N CYS A 66 -3.65 -9.51 1.64
CA CYS A 66 -4.96 -9.90 2.13
C CYS A 66 -5.20 -9.40 3.57
N ASN A 67 -4.21 -9.57 4.45
CA ASN A 67 -4.28 -9.03 5.81
C ASN A 67 -4.38 -7.51 5.83
N ASP A 68 -3.64 -6.80 4.97
CA ASP A 68 -3.73 -5.34 4.87
C ASP A 68 -5.13 -4.88 4.43
N LEU A 69 -5.79 -5.64 3.55
CA LEU A 69 -7.19 -5.40 3.16
C LEU A 69 -8.16 -5.65 4.33
N TYR A 70 -7.97 -6.70 5.13
CA TYR A 70 -8.78 -6.93 6.35
C TYR A 70 -8.58 -5.83 7.39
N ASP A 71 -7.34 -5.40 7.61
CA ASP A 71 -7.03 -4.28 8.48
C ASP A 71 -7.73 -3.02 8.00
N ARG A 72 -7.63 -2.71 6.71
CA ARG A 72 -8.34 -1.57 6.12
C ARG A 72 -9.85 -1.66 6.36
N ALA A 73 -10.46 -2.83 6.21
CA ALA A 73 -11.88 -3.02 6.47
C ALA A 73 -12.26 -2.61 7.89
N ARG A 74 -11.47 -3.02 8.88
CA ARG A 74 -11.67 -2.61 10.28
C ARG A 74 -11.61 -1.10 10.47
N PHE A 75 -10.71 -0.38 9.80
CA PHE A 75 -10.65 1.08 9.89
C PHE A 75 -11.85 1.77 9.24
N VAL A 76 -12.34 1.23 8.13
CA VAL A 76 -13.58 1.72 7.51
C VAL A 76 -14.77 1.47 8.44
N ASP A 77 -14.85 0.29 9.06
CA ASP A 77 -15.91 -0.06 10.01
C ASP A 77 -15.94 0.88 11.22
N ILE A 78 -14.79 1.25 11.78
CA ILE A 78 -14.71 2.24 12.87
C ILE A 78 -15.32 3.60 12.46
N ALA A 79 -15.09 4.05 11.22
CA ALA A 79 -15.70 5.28 10.70
C ALA A 79 -17.22 5.16 10.47
N ILE A 80 -17.68 3.96 10.12
CA ILE A 80 -19.11 3.64 9.96
C ILE A 80 -19.82 3.67 11.31
N GLU A 81 -19.25 3.02 12.32
CA GLU A 81 -19.77 2.98 13.69
C GLU A 81 -19.91 4.40 14.28
N ALA A 82 -18.95 5.27 13.98
CA ALA A 82 -18.97 6.68 14.36
C ALA A 82 -19.89 7.56 13.49
N ASN A 83 -20.57 7.00 12.47
CA ASN A 83 -21.45 7.70 11.55
C ASN A 83 -20.81 8.90 10.82
N ILE A 84 -19.49 8.90 10.62
CA ILE A 84 -18.78 10.04 10.00
C ILE A 84 -19.23 10.28 8.56
N HIS A 85 -19.50 9.21 7.81
CA HIS A 85 -20.06 9.25 6.46
C HIS A 85 -21.41 9.98 6.35
N ARG A 86 -22.12 10.20 7.46
CA ARG A 86 -23.40 10.95 7.48
C ARG A 86 -23.23 12.44 7.70
N LYS A 87 -22.05 12.90 8.12
CA LYS A 87 -21.75 14.31 8.32
C LYS A 87 -21.52 15.00 6.97
N SER A 88 -21.77 16.30 6.90
CA SER A 88 -21.38 17.11 5.74
C SER A 88 -19.85 17.14 5.59
N GLN A 89 -19.37 17.25 4.35
CA GLN A 89 -17.94 17.48 4.10
C GLN A 89 -17.49 18.80 4.73
N PRO A 90 -16.30 18.88 5.36
CA PRO A 90 -15.74 20.12 5.81
C PRO A 90 -15.36 21.01 4.61
N PRO A 91 -15.21 22.32 4.82
CA PRO A 91 -14.90 23.25 3.73
C PRO A 91 -13.50 23.05 3.12
N ARG A 92 -12.59 22.38 3.85
CA ARG A 92 -11.20 22.12 3.46
C ARG A 92 -10.73 20.78 4.01
N LEU A 93 -9.76 20.18 3.32
CA LEU A 93 -8.95 19.10 3.87
C LEU A 93 -8.09 19.58 5.04
N PRO A 94 -7.59 18.67 5.90
CA PRO A 94 -6.59 19.03 6.91
C PRO A 94 -5.27 19.50 6.29
N ASN A 95 -4.41 20.11 7.13
CA ASN A 95 -3.08 20.60 6.75
C ASN A 95 -2.24 19.56 5.99
N ASN A 96 -2.36 18.29 6.36
CA ASN A 96 -1.81 17.17 5.61
C ASN A 96 -2.72 15.95 5.82
N ILE A 97 -3.07 15.24 4.74
CA ILE A 97 -3.98 14.09 4.84
C ILE A 97 -3.35 12.89 5.55
N TYR A 98 -2.01 12.77 5.54
CA TYR A 98 -1.28 11.67 6.16
C TYR A 98 -1.00 11.85 7.65
N GLY A 99 -1.09 13.08 8.16
CA GLY A 99 -0.89 13.44 9.57
C GLY A 99 -1.32 14.87 9.88
N THR A 100 -2.25 15.05 10.82
CA THR A 100 -2.83 16.33 11.23
C THR A 100 -3.19 16.32 12.73
N ASP A 101 -3.42 17.50 13.29
CA ASP A 101 -4.03 17.72 14.60
C ASP A 101 -5.57 17.58 14.59
N ASN A 102 -6.21 17.44 13.43
CA ASN A 102 -7.63 17.13 13.34
C ASN A 102 -7.89 15.68 13.78
N MET A 103 -8.30 15.52 15.03
CA MET A 103 -8.54 14.22 15.65
C MET A 103 -9.56 13.36 14.91
N GLU A 104 -10.62 13.95 14.34
CA GLU A 104 -11.61 13.18 13.58
C GLU A 104 -10.99 12.59 12.30
N TRP A 105 -10.22 13.39 11.57
CA TRP A 105 -9.50 12.92 10.40
C TRP A 105 -8.49 11.83 10.75
N GLU A 106 -7.68 12.03 11.79
CA GLU A 106 -6.68 11.06 12.24
C GLU A 106 -7.27 9.70 12.62
N ILE A 107 -8.46 9.69 13.22
CA ILE A 107 -9.10 8.44 13.65
C ILE A 107 -9.74 7.71 12.47
N TYR A 108 -10.43 8.42 11.58
CA TYR A 108 -11.39 7.79 10.65
C TYR A 108 -10.95 7.75 9.18
N SER A 109 -9.99 8.59 8.78
CA SER A 109 -9.45 8.59 7.42
C SER A 109 -8.48 7.40 7.21
N THR A 110 -8.26 7.02 5.95
CA THR A 110 -7.32 5.93 5.60
C THR A 110 -6.15 6.27 4.65
N PRO A 111 -5.76 7.54 4.41
CA PRO A 111 -4.83 7.87 3.31
C PRO A 111 -3.46 7.23 3.48
N SER A 112 -2.90 7.22 4.69
CA SER A 112 -1.61 6.56 4.98
C SER A 112 -1.65 5.06 4.74
N ARG A 113 -2.77 4.40 5.08
CA ARG A 113 -2.95 2.95 4.90
C ARG A 113 -3.18 2.62 3.43
N ASP A 114 -3.98 3.43 2.75
CA ASP A 114 -4.29 3.26 1.33
C ASP A 114 -3.04 3.48 0.46
N ALA A 115 -2.17 4.43 0.81
CA ALA A 115 -0.87 4.62 0.17
C ALA A 115 0.04 3.41 0.37
N ARG A 116 0.17 2.90 1.62
CA ARG A 116 0.95 1.68 1.91
C ARG A 116 0.45 0.47 1.14
N LEU A 117 -0.87 0.28 1.07
CA LEU A 117 -1.49 -0.81 0.34
C LEU A 117 -1.14 -0.75 -1.15
N LYS A 118 -1.27 0.43 -1.79
CA LYS A 118 -0.89 0.62 -3.20
C LYS A 118 0.59 0.34 -3.44
N THR A 119 1.46 0.81 -2.55
CA THR A 119 2.90 0.56 -2.61
C THR A 119 3.20 -0.93 -2.47
N ALA A 120 2.52 -1.65 -1.57
CA ALA A 120 2.70 -3.09 -1.40
C ALA A 120 2.23 -3.89 -2.64
N PHE A 121 1.12 -3.49 -3.28
CA PHE A 121 0.70 -4.10 -4.55
C PHE A 121 1.70 -3.86 -5.69
N LYS A 122 2.30 -2.66 -5.75
CA LYS A 122 3.39 -2.39 -6.69
C LYS A 122 4.62 -3.23 -6.36
N ALA A 123 5.01 -3.31 -5.09
CA ALA A 123 6.15 -4.09 -4.63
C ALA A 123 6.01 -5.57 -4.98
N LEU A 124 4.82 -6.18 -4.80
CA LEU A 124 4.56 -7.55 -5.25
C LEU A 124 4.93 -7.75 -6.72
N ARG A 125 4.53 -6.83 -7.61
CA ARG A 125 4.85 -6.94 -9.03
C ARG A 125 6.35 -6.80 -9.29
N ASP A 126 6.99 -5.84 -8.64
CA ASP A 126 8.42 -5.56 -8.82
C ASP A 126 9.29 -6.71 -8.28
N ASP A 127 8.95 -7.26 -7.11
CA ASP A 127 9.65 -8.37 -6.47
C ASP A 127 9.57 -9.64 -7.32
N ILE A 128 8.40 -9.95 -7.87
CA ILE A 128 8.22 -11.13 -8.73
C ILE A 128 8.93 -10.98 -10.06
N ALA A 129 8.92 -9.77 -10.65
CA ALA A 129 9.71 -9.49 -11.85
C ALA A 129 11.21 -9.67 -11.56
N HIS A 130 11.69 -9.16 -10.43
CA HIS A 130 13.08 -9.30 -10.02
C HIS A 130 13.49 -10.75 -9.76
N LEU A 131 12.71 -11.51 -8.99
CA LEU A 131 12.97 -12.92 -8.73
C LEU A 131 12.92 -13.79 -9.99
N THR A 132 12.05 -13.44 -10.94
CA THR A 132 12.01 -14.10 -12.26
C THR A 132 13.29 -13.82 -13.06
N GLU A 133 13.78 -12.58 -13.05
CA GLU A 133 15.04 -12.22 -13.71
C GLU A 133 16.23 -12.99 -13.10
N LEU A 134 16.34 -13.02 -11.77
CA LEU A 134 17.38 -13.79 -11.08
C LEU A 134 17.33 -15.28 -11.44
N TRP A 135 16.12 -15.85 -11.56
CA TRP A 135 15.95 -17.24 -11.98
C TRP A 135 16.42 -17.48 -13.42
N ILE A 136 16.08 -16.58 -14.36
CA ILE A 136 16.54 -16.64 -15.76
C ILE A 136 18.07 -16.59 -15.83
N GLN A 137 18.68 -15.75 -15.00
CA GLN A 137 20.15 -15.61 -14.89
C GLN A 137 20.83 -16.77 -14.15
N ARG A 138 20.05 -17.72 -13.60
CA ARG A 138 20.54 -18.83 -12.75
C ARG A 138 21.34 -18.33 -11.54
N ASP A 139 20.92 -17.23 -10.95
CA ASP A 139 21.51 -16.68 -9.74
C ASP A 139 21.34 -17.65 -8.56
N ASP A 140 22.40 -17.85 -7.78
CA ASP A 140 22.46 -18.84 -6.70
C ASP A 140 21.60 -18.46 -5.48
N ARG A 141 21.12 -17.21 -5.43
CA ARG A 141 20.14 -16.74 -4.44
C ARG A 141 18.74 -17.24 -4.74
N VAL A 142 18.44 -17.78 -5.92
CA VAL A 142 17.12 -18.34 -6.23
C VAL A 142 17.14 -19.87 -6.11
N SER A 143 16.32 -20.41 -5.22
CA SER A 143 16.07 -21.85 -5.13
C SER A 143 14.63 -22.17 -5.52
N TYR A 144 14.51 -22.81 -6.67
CA TYR A 144 13.26 -23.27 -7.24
C TYR A 144 13.48 -24.59 -7.97
N ASP A 145 12.82 -25.64 -7.48
CA ASP A 145 12.98 -27.01 -7.97
C ASP A 145 11.97 -27.41 -9.07
N GLY A 146 11.07 -26.50 -9.43
CA GLY A 146 10.04 -26.76 -10.45
C GLY A 146 10.57 -26.63 -11.88
N LEU A 147 9.76 -27.08 -12.83
CA LEU A 147 10.12 -27.15 -14.26
C LEU A 147 9.63 -25.94 -15.07
N ASP A 148 8.60 -25.25 -14.60
CA ASP A 148 7.98 -24.12 -15.28
C ASP A 148 7.61 -23.04 -14.25
N LEU A 149 8.55 -22.14 -14.00
CA LEU A 149 8.39 -21.08 -13.01
C LEU A 149 7.17 -20.20 -13.33
N LYS A 150 6.89 -19.96 -14.61
CA LYS A 150 5.77 -19.12 -15.03
C LYS A 150 4.44 -19.78 -14.66
N ALA A 151 4.26 -21.05 -15.01
CA ALA A 151 3.05 -21.78 -14.69
C ALA A 151 2.84 -21.87 -13.17
N ASP A 152 3.90 -22.15 -12.42
CA ASP A 152 3.83 -22.29 -10.96
C ASP A 152 3.54 -20.94 -10.26
N LEU A 153 4.09 -19.83 -10.75
CA LEU A 153 3.78 -18.49 -10.22
C LEU A 153 2.31 -18.11 -10.47
N LEU A 154 1.78 -18.40 -11.67
CA LEU A 154 0.38 -18.13 -12.01
C LEU A 154 -0.56 -18.98 -11.14
N ASP A 155 -0.32 -20.30 -11.05
CA ASP A 155 -1.11 -21.20 -10.21
C ASP A 155 -1.07 -20.79 -8.72
N ALA A 156 0.12 -20.42 -8.23
CA ALA A 156 0.27 -19.95 -6.86
C ALA A 156 -0.48 -18.64 -6.61
N TYR A 157 -0.47 -17.71 -7.57
CA TYR A 157 -1.20 -16.45 -7.48
C TYR A 157 -2.70 -16.67 -7.46
N ASP A 158 -3.21 -17.48 -8.39
CA ASP A 158 -4.64 -17.77 -8.51
C ASP A 158 -5.16 -18.48 -7.25
N LYS A 159 -4.41 -19.45 -6.71
CA LYS A 159 -4.76 -20.13 -5.46
C LYS A 159 -4.74 -19.18 -4.26
N ALA A 160 -3.72 -18.33 -4.15
CA ALA A 160 -3.59 -17.42 -3.00
C ALA A 160 -4.62 -16.28 -3.05
N SER A 161 -4.85 -15.71 -4.23
CA SER A 161 -5.80 -14.60 -4.42
C SER A 161 -7.26 -15.07 -4.29
N SER A 162 -7.63 -16.24 -4.82
CA SER A 162 -8.99 -16.77 -4.69
C SER A 162 -9.36 -17.19 -3.27
N ALA A 163 -8.37 -17.49 -2.42
CA ALA A 163 -8.58 -17.74 -1.00
C ALA A 163 -8.83 -16.46 -0.18
N CYS A 164 -8.68 -15.28 -0.79
CA CYS A 164 -8.84 -13.99 -0.14
C CYS A 164 -10.07 -13.23 -0.66
N ALA A 165 -10.96 -12.86 0.25
CA ALA A 165 -12.04 -11.93 -0.02
C ALA A 165 -12.30 -11.08 1.22
N VAL A 166 -12.48 -9.78 1.01
CA VAL A 166 -12.95 -8.87 2.05
C VAL A 166 -14.44 -8.62 1.89
N SER A 167 -15.08 -8.13 2.94
CA SER A 167 -16.48 -7.73 2.86
C SER A 167 -16.71 -6.48 3.69
N TYR A 168 -17.71 -5.70 3.30
CA TYR A 168 -18.16 -4.53 4.04
C TYR A 168 -19.68 -4.47 4.09
N ILE A 169 -20.23 -3.69 5.02
CA ILE A 169 -21.66 -3.42 5.09
C ILE A 169 -21.93 -2.11 4.37
N ASN A 170 -22.74 -2.13 3.31
CA ASN A 170 -23.10 -0.95 2.55
C ASN A 170 -24.05 -0.05 3.35
N SER A 171 -24.32 1.14 2.83
CA SER A 171 -25.13 2.19 3.44
C SER A 171 -26.61 1.78 3.60
N SER A 172 -27.05 0.71 2.93
CA SER A 172 -28.37 0.08 3.11
C SER A 172 -28.38 -1.10 4.11
N GLY A 173 -27.23 -1.41 4.73
CA GLY A 173 -27.09 -2.51 5.69
C GLY A 173 -26.82 -3.88 5.05
N GLN A 174 -26.60 -3.96 3.74
CA GLN A 174 -26.33 -5.21 3.05
C GLN A 174 -24.83 -5.52 3.03
N ARG A 175 -24.47 -6.79 3.21
CA ARG A 175 -23.08 -7.25 3.09
C ARG A 175 -22.69 -7.34 1.60
N VAL A 176 -21.60 -6.66 1.25
CA VAL A 176 -20.97 -6.71 -0.07
C VAL A 176 -19.66 -7.49 0.06
N HIS A 177 -19.46 -8.49 -0.80
CA HIS A 177 -18.23 -9.28 -0.87
C HIS A 177 -17.34 -8.76 -2.00
N ILE A 178 -16.06 -8.55 -1.71
CA ILE A 178 -15.06 -8.07 -2.65
C ILE A 178 -13.92 -9.11 -2.70
N PRO A 179 -13.80 -9.88 -3.79
CA PRO A 179 -12.64 -10.73 -4.03
C PRO A 179 -11.34 -9.93 -4.10
N PHE A 180 -10.21 -10.56 -3.79
CA PHE A 180 -8.89 -9.91 -3.83
C PHE A 180 -8.61 -9.17 -5.15
N GLU A 181 -8.90 -9.80 -6.29
CA GLU A 181 -8.68 -9.17 -7.61
C GLU A 181 -9.52 -7.92 -7.81
N GLU A 182 -10.75 -7.94 -7.32
CA GLU A 182 -11.62 -6.78 -7.41
C GLU A 182 -11.14 -5.65 -6.50
N ALA A 183 -10.70 -5.97 -5.28
CA ALA A 183 -10.07 -5.00 -4.39
C ALA A 183 -8.82 -4.37 -5.04
N ARG A 184 -7.98 -5.19 -5.69
CA ARG A 184 -6.80 -4.72 -6.44
C ARG A 184 -7.18 -3.74 -7.55
N GLN A 185 -8.23 -4.04 -8.32
CA GLN A 185 -8.70 -3.16 -9.40
C GLN A 185 -9.28 -1.84 -8.87
N ARG A 186 -9.88 -1.86 -7.67
CA ARG A 186 -10.51 -0.70 -7.04
C ARG A 186 -9.54 0.21 -6.27
N LEU A 187 -8.27 -0.19 -6.05
CA LEU A 187 -7.31 0.52 -5.17
C LEU A 187 -7.26 2.03 -5.34
N PHE A 188 -7.26 2.52 -6.58
CA PHE A 188 -7.17 3.96 -6.89
C PHE A 188 -8.52 4.70 -6.85
N ARG A 189 -9.62 3.95 -6.75
CA ARG A 189 -10.99 4.46 -6.55
C ARG A 189 -11.38 4.47 -5.07
N MET A 190 -10.72 3.68 -4.23
CA MET A 190 -10.99 3.64 -2.79
C MET A 190 -10.79 5.01 -2.15
N SER A 191 -11.86 5.58 -1.59
CA SER A 191 -11.81 6.84 -0.86
C SER A 191 -11.10 6.68 0.48
N PHE A 192 -10.09 7.52 0.70
CA PHE A 192 -9.46 7.70 2.01
C PHE A 192 -10.27 8.63 2.93
N ASP A 193 -11.09 9.50 2.33
CA ASP A 193 -11.85 10.53 3.02
C ASP A 193 -13.01 9.89 3.81
N PRO A 194 -13.11 10.16 5.12
CA PRO A 194 -14.06 9.49 5.99
C PRO A 194 -15.51 9.94 5.84
N TYR A 195 -15.75 11.07 5.18
CA TYR A 195 -17.08 11.64 4.99
C TYR A 195 -17.79 11.06 3.77
N HIS A 196 -17.08 10.41 2.84
CA HIS A 196 -17.72 9.72 1.71
C HIS A 196 -18.49 8.48 2.17
N CYS A 197 -19.54 8.15 1.43
CA CYS A 197 -20.32 6.94 1.63
C CYS A 197 -19.45 5.68 1.58
N ILE A 198 -19.95 4.62 2.20
CA ILE A 198 -19.20 3.39 2.43
C ILE A 198 -18.78 2.72 1.12
N GLU A 199 -19.64 2.80 0.11
CA GLU A 199 -19.41 2.27 -1.23
C GLU A 199 -18.19 2.94 -1.87
N ARG A 200 -18.09 4.28 -1.76
CA ARG A 200 -16.93 5.04 -2.25
C ARG A 200 -15.68 4.79 -1.41
N ARG A 201 -15.79 4.52 -0.09
CA ARG A 201 -14.66 4.03 0.73
C ARG A 201 -14.11 2.71 0.19
N TRP A 202 -14.90 1.92 -0.53
CA TRP A 202 -14.51 0.67 -1.17
C TRP A 202 -14.36 0.75 -2.70
N GLY A 203 -14.34 1.95 -3.26
CA GLY A 203 -14.09 2.17 -4.69
C GLY A 203 -15.18 1.60 -5.60
N ALA A 204 -16.41 1.46 -5.09
CA ALA A 204 -17.57 1.08 -5.87
C ALA A 204 -17.73 1.99 -7.10
N SER A 205 -18.11 1.40 -8.22
CA SER A 205 -18.26 2.13 -9.49
C SER A 205 -19.42 1.67 -10.35
N SER A 206 -20.06 0.55 -10.01
CA SER A 206 -21.30 0.16 -10.65
C SER A 206 -22.46 0.99 -10.10
N GLU A 207 -23.39 1.36 -10.98
CA GLU A 207 -24.62 2.07 -10.57
C GLU A 207 -25.39 1.29 -9.51
N HIS A 208 -25.40 -0.05 -9.62
CA HIS A 208 -26.09 -0.93 -8.68
C HIS A 208 -25.52 -0.84 -7.26
N GLU A 209 -24.20 -0.90 -7.10
CA GLU A 209 -23.55 -0.81 -5.78
C GLU A 209 -23.68 0.61 -5.22
N LEU A 210 -23.50 1.63 -6.07
CA LEU A 210 -23.63 3.03 -5.71
C LEU A 210 -25.08 3.47 -5.42
N ALA A 211 -26.10 2.69 -5.80
CA ALA A 211 -27.50 3.02 -5.50
C ALA A 211 -27.79 3.13 -3.98
N SER A 212 -26.97 2.48 -3.15
CA SER A 212 -27.06 2.58 -1.69
C SER A 212 -26.35 3.81 -1.11
N CYS A 213 -25.43 4.43 -1.85
CA CYS A 213 -24.67 5.60 -1.44
C CYS A 213 -25.57 6.83 -1.34
N GLN A 214 -25.57 7.48 -0.18
CA GLN A 214 -26.38 8.68 0.11
C GLN A 214 -25.56 9.98 0.01
N ASP A 215 -24.42 9.95 -0.67
CA ASP A 215 -23.60 11.15 -0.86
C ASP A 215 -24.34 12.17 -1.70
N ASP A 216 -24.35 13.42 -1.24
CA ASP A 216 -24.91 14.52 -2.01
C ASP A 216 -23.96 14.97 -3.14
N ARG A 217 -24.42 15.93 -3.93
CA ARG A 217 -23.64 16.49 -5.05
C ARG A 217 -22.31 17.11 -4.60
N THR A 218 -22.23 17.63 -3.37
CA THR A 218 -20.99 18.22 -2.84
C THR A 218 -19.97 17.14 -2.53
N LYS A 219 -20.39 16.06 -1.89
CA LYS A 219 -19.55 14.88 -1.62
C LYS A 219 -19.09 14.19 -2.90
N GLU A 220 -19.96 14.09 -3.89
CA GLU A 220 -19.58 13.57 -5.20
C GLU A 220 -18.43 14.38 -5.83
N ARG A 221 -18.54 15.72 -5.82
CA ARG A 221 -17.47 16.60 -6.31
C ARG A 221 -16.18 16.44 -5.53
N TRP A 222 -16.25 16.33 -4.20
CA TRP A 222 -15.08 16.04 -3.35
C TRP A 222 -14.42 14.72 -3.74
N TYR A 223 -15.21 13.66 -3.92
CA TYR A 223 -14.70 12.39 -4.39
C TYR A 223 -13.99 12.56 -5.73
N GLU A 224 -14.59 13.19 -6.72
CA GLU A 224 -13.96 13.39 -8.04
C GLU A 224 -12.65 14.20 -7.94
N ALA A 225 -12.68 15.34 -7.24
CA ALA A 225 -11.56 16.26 -7.13
C ALA A 225 -10.36 15.66 -6.35
N GLN A 226 -10.62 14.76 -5.40
CA GLN A 226 -9.57 14.06 -4.63
C GLN A 226 -8.85 12.94 -5.42
N GLN A 227 -9.18 12.69 -6.70
CA GLN A 227 -8.58 11.59 -7.46
C GLN A 227 -7.05 11.65 -7.53
N ARG A 228 -6.47 12.85 -7.65
CA ARG A 228 -5.01 13.02 -7.68
C ARG A 228 -4.36 12.61 -6.36
N LEU A 229 -4.97 12.98 -5.24
CA LEU A 229 -4.55 12.58 -3.90
C LEU A 229 -4.68 11.06 -3.73
N ARG A 230 -5.78 10.45 -4.20
CA ARG A 230 -5.93 8.99 -4.22
C ARG A 230 -4.90 8.28 -5.09
N ASN A 231 -4.34 8.93 -6.10
CA ASN A 231 -3.30 8.33 -6.95
C ASN A 231 -1.91 8.34 -6.31
N GLN A 232 -1.72 9.03 -5.19
CA GLN A 232 -0.45 9.04 -4.48
C GLN A 232 -0.20 7.70 -3.79
N VAL A 233 1.04 7.23 -3.90
CA VAL A 233 1.55 6.01 -3.24
C VAL A 233 2.60 6.35 -2.17
N ASP A 234 3.20 7.54 -2.28
CA ASP A 234 4.16 8.07 -1.32
C ASP A 234 3.50 9.01 -0.32
N ARG A 235 3.92 8.92 0.94
CA ARG A 235 3.43 9.77 2.02
C ARG A 235 4.33 10.99 2.17
N THR A 236 3.86 12.15 1.74
CA THR A 236 4.60 13.42 1.83
C THR A 236 4.11 14.23 3.01
N TYR A 237 4.64 13.97 4.21
CA TYR A 237 4.24 14.66 5.45
C TYR A 237 4.56 16.17 5.45
N GLU A 238 5.60 16.57 4.70
CA GLU A 238 6.01 17.98 4.58
C GLU A 238 5.17 18.79 3.57
N ALA A 239 4.33 18.11 2.76
CA ALA A 239 3.50 18.79 1.78
C ALA A 239 2.25 19.39 2.45
N ARG A 240 1.91 20.62 2.08
CA ARG A 240 0.63 21.22 2.48
C ARG A 240 -0.49 20.68 1.60
N MET A 241 -1.58 20.19 2.21
CA MET A 241 -2.70 19.56 1.53
C MET A 241 -4.08 20.06 1.98
N ASP A 242 -4.15 21.21 2.64
CA ASP A 242 -5.38 21.82 3.18
C ASP A 242 -6.30 22.39 2.09
N PHE A 243 -6.44 21.73 0.96
CA PHE A 243 -7.17 22.23 -0.20
C PHE A 243 -8.67 22.36 0.08
N SER A 244 -9.30 23.42 -0.42
CA SER A 244 -10.75 23.46 -0.62
C SER A 244 -11.15 22.65 -1.84
N LEU A 245 -12.44 22.34 -1.95
CA LEU A 245 -13.00 21.68 -3.13
C LEU A 245 -12.61 22.41 -4.44
N SER A 246 -12.79 23.73 -4.49
CA SER A 246 -12.44 24.53 -5.67
C SER A 246 -10.97 24.41 -6.05
N GLN A 247 -10.06 24.41 -5.07
CA GLN A 247 -8.62 24.28 -5.34
C GLN A 247 -8.29 22.90 -5.93
N LEU A 248 -8.93 21.84 -5.45
CA LEU A 248 -8.76 20.51 -6.02
C LEU A 248 -9.32 20.41 -7.44
N GLU A 249 -10.48 21.02 -7.70
CA GLU A 249 -11.10 21.07 -9.04
C GLU A 249 -10.25 21.87 -10.05
N ASP A 250 -9.59 22.93 -9.59
CA ASP A 250 -8.63 23.73 -10.38
C ASP A 250 -7.29 23.01 -10.60
N GLY A 251 -7.11 21.85 -9.96
CA GLY A 251 -5.94 21.00 -10.15
C GLY A 251 -4.75 21.32 -9.26
N ALA A 252 -5.01 21.68 -7.99
CA ALA A 252 -4.00 21.60 -6.94
C ALA A 252 -3.45 20.17 -6.74
#